data_AF-A0A1M4YIP5-F1
#
_entry.id   AF-A0A1M4YIP5-F1
#
_cell.length_a   1.000
_cell.length_b   1.000
_cell.length_c   1.000
_cell.angle_alpha   90.00
_cell.angle_beta   90.00
_cell.angle_gamma   90.00
#
_symmetry.space_group_name_H-M   'P 1'
#
loop_
_entity.id
_entity.type
_entity.pdbx_description
1 polymer ?
#
loop_
_entity_poly.entity_id
_entity_poly.type
_entity_poly.pdbx_seq_one_letter_code
_entity_poly.pdbx_strand_id
1 'polypeptide(L)'
;MKNVITILLLILTNYNFGQQIQYVNADNGLIVREKPEIGSDRIGKLEYGTRVYIIRETELDLTIKDGNKNISGKWVEIQEINGSQKGYVFNGFLTSNRLSKRIEIKFKDFSLKMELEVWDKNETLYKVQKDTAKVYVKLGETPEGKKIKIKQSKFKKIEVFQRHENSITIMNEGPHCDLTEWKHYYSDWKKLDFDLTEYTFISDSYERDDSEKFIDVNINDLKKAVEKECGGYWPELIKDIKSVNEYPSAVSMSRIYLKILLTDENDSVIEKIIEFEIPMGC
;
A
#
# COMPACT_ATOMS: atom_id res chain seq x y z
N MET A 1 46.25 5.75 -40.95
CA MET A 1 46.00 6.73 -39.87
C MET A 1 44.53 7.08 -39.68
N LYS A 2 43.75 7.41 -40.73
CA LYS A 2 42.29 7.67 -40.61
C LYS A 2 41.51 6.55 -39.91
N ASN A 3 41.76 5.28 -40.27
CA ASN A 3 41.00 4.14 -39.73
C ASN A 3 41.32 3.81 -38.25
N VAL A 4 42.48 4.24 -37.74
CA VAL A 4 42.85 4.02 -36.32
C VAL A 4 42.13 5.04 -35.42
N ILE A 5 41.96 6.28 -35.91
CA ILE A 5 41.22 7.33 -35.20
C ILE A 5 39.73 6.96 -35.10
N THR A 6 39.15 6.36 -36.14
CA THR A 6 37.73 5.94 -36.13
C THR A 6 37.46 4.84 -35.10
N ILE A 7 38.38 3.89 -34.93
CA ILE A 7 38.25 2.81 -33.93
C ILE A 7 38.38 3.36 -32.51
N LEU A 8 39.28 4.34 -32.29
CA LEU A 8 39.44 4.99 -30.98
C LEU A 8 38.21 5.83 -30.60
N LEU A 9 37.54 6.45 -31.59
CA LEU A 9 36.31 7.22 -31.36
C LEU A 9 35.11 6.32 -30.98
N LEU A 10 35.01 5.11 -31.53
CA LEU A 10 33.94 4.14 -31.25
C LEU A 10 34.05 3.49 -29.86
N ILE A 11 35.24 3.47 -29.27
CA ILE A 11 35.46 2.93 -27.92
C ILE A 11 35.09 3.98 -26.85
N LEU A 12 35.15 5.28 -27.17
CA LEU A 12 34.80 6.36 -26.24
C LEU A 12 33.29 6.60 -26.10
N THR A 13 32.45 6.09 -27.00
CA THR A 13 30.99 6.29 -26.96
C THR A 13 30.23 5.20 -26.21
N ASN A 14 30.91 4.21 -25.60
CA ASN A 14 30.26 3.11 -24.89
C ASN A 14 30.24 3.23 -23.36
N TYR A 15 30.73 4.33 -22.79
CA TYR A 15 30.42 4.65 -21.38
C TYR A 15 29.03 5.28 -21.28
N ASN A 16 28.00 4.51 -21.67
CA ASN A 16 26.67 4.73 -21.14
C ASN A 16 26.76 4.38 -19.65
N PHE A 17 27.03 5.38 -18.81
CA PHE A 17 26.68 5.31 -17.39
C PHE A 17 25.17 5.13 -17.36
N GLY A 18 24.72 3.87 -17.35
CA GLY A 18 23.33 3.55 -17.10
C GLY A 18 22.99 4.14 -15.74
N GLN A 19 22.23 5.23 -15.72
CA GLN A 19 21.80 5.83 -14.47
C GLN A 19 20.93 4.79 -13.75
N GLN A 20 21.50 4.14 -12.75
CA GLN A 20 20.79 3.12 -12.00
C GLN A 20 19.80 3.82 -11.07
N ILE A 21 18.51 3.74 -11.42
CA ILE A 21 17.44 4.15 -10.53
C ILE A 21 17.41 3.18 -9.36
N GLN A 22 17.53 3.71 -8.15
CA GLN A 22 17.33 2.98 -6.91
C GLN A 22 16.25 3.63 -6.05
N TYR A 23 15.73 2.85 -5.11
CA TYR A 23 14.68 3.22 -4.19
C TYR A 23 15.22 3.16 -2.76
N VAL A 24 14.83 4.14 -1.95
CA VAL A 24 15.20 4.18 -0.53
C VAL A 24 14.45 3.09 0.25
N ASN A 25 15.17 2.07 0.67
CA ASN A 25 14.69 0.96 1.51
C ASN A 25 15.09 1.15 2.98
N ALA A 26 14.86 2.36 3.50
CA ALA A 26 15.07 2.69 4.91
C ALA A 26 13.71 3.00 5.57
N ASP A 27 13.32 2.21 6.56
CA ASP A 27 12.01 2.27 7.22
C ASP A 27 11.67 3.64 7.80
N ASN A 28 12.69 4.33 8.32
CA ASN A 28 12.57 5.66 8.90
C ASN A 28 13.15 6.75 7.99
N GLY A 29 13.38 6.46 6.71
CA GLY A 29 14.04 7.32 5.73
C GLY A 29 15.57 7.29 5.83
N LEU A 30 16.23 7.75 4.77
CA LEU A 30 17.67 7.69 4.56
C LEU A 30 18.28 9.08 4.64
N ILE A 31 19.19 9.28 5.60
CA ILE A 31 19.87 10.57 5.81
C ILE A 31 20.81 10.85 4.65
N VAL A 32 20.74 12.07 4.11
CA VAL A 32 21.67 12.58 3.10
C VAL A 32 22.72 13.44 3.78
N ARG A 33 24.00 13.20 3.45
CA ARG A 33 25.14 13.88 4.06
C ARG A 33 25.96 14.65 3.05
N GLU A 34 26.67 15.66 3.54
CA GLU A 34 27.57 16.47 2.70
C GLU A 34 28.80 15.68 2.22
N LYS A 35 29.33 14.78 3.06
CA LYS A 35 30.49 13.91 2.77
C LYS A 35 30.16 12.43 3.05
N PRO A 36 30.87 11.48 2.42
CA PRO A 36 30.64 10.04 2.56
C PRO A 36 31.17 9.47 3.89
N GLU A 37 30.71 10.01 5.02
CA GLU A 37 31.12 9.58 6.36
C GLU A 37 30.01 9.85 7.41
N ILE A 38 29.97 9.05 8.47
CA ILE A 38 28.92 9.15 9.51
C ILE A 38 28.99 10.49 10.28
N GLY A 39 30.17 11.09 10.40
CA GLY A 39 30.39 12.33 11.15
C GLY A 39 29.99 13.60 10.40
N SER A 40 29.80 13.53 9.09
CA SER A 40 29.52 14.71 8.25
C SER A 40 28.13 15.29 8.48
N ASP A 41 27.97 16.58 8.21
CA ASP A 41 26.71 17.30 8.31
C ASP A 41 25.58 16.59 7.57
N ARG A 42 24.41 16.54 8.23
CA ARG A 42 23.17 16.01 7.68
C ARG A 42 22.50 17.14 6.90
N ILE A 43 22.52 17.04 5.57
CA ILE A 43 22.00 18.07 4.67
C ILE A 43 20.59 17.75 4.16
N GLY A 44 20.03 16.61 4.58
CA GLY A 44 18.65 16.26 4.27
C GLY A 44 18.32 14.82 4.62
N LYS A 45 17.14 14.40 4.16
CA LYS A 45 16.61 13.07 4.42
C LYS A 45 15.64 12.69 3.31
N LEU A 46 15.85 11.51 2.74
CA LEU A 46 14.94 10.91 1.76
C LEU A 46 13.95 10.02 2.50
N GLU A 47 12.68 10.09 2.12
CA GLU A 47 11.65 9.20 2.65
C GLU A 47 11.73 7.81 2.01
N TYR A 48 11.11 6.83 2.64
CA TYR A 48 11.02 5.46 2.09
C TYR A 48 10.39 5.47 0.70
N GLY A 49 10.96 4.68 -0.22
CA GLY A 49 10.49 4.58 -1.60
C GLY A 49 10.89 5.76 -2.50
N THR A 50 11.55 6.80 -1.97
CA THR A 50 12.07 7.89 -2.80
C THR A 50 13.01 7.35 -3.87
N ARG A 51 12.80 7.80 -5.11
CA ARG A 51 13.59 7.41 -6.27
C ARG A 51 14.82 8.30 -6.40
N VAL A 52 15.97 7.68 -6.56
CA VAL A 52 17.25 8.37 -6.73
C VAL A 52 18.04 7.79 -7.91
N TYR A 53 18.83 8.62 -8.55
CA TYR A 53 19.95 8.18 -9.37
C TYR A 53 21.18 8.03 -8.50
N ILE A 54 21.94 6.94 -8.67
CA ILE A 54 23.34 6.92 -8.24
C ILE A 54 24.14 7.72 -9.27
N ILE A 55 24.69 8.85 -8.83
CA ILE A 55 25.53 9.71 -9.69
C ILE A 55 27.02 9.40 -9.52
N ARG A 56 27.42 8.82 -8.37
CA ARG A 56 28.80 8.37 -8.14
C ARG A 56 28.88 7.26 -7.10
N GLU A 57 29.59 6.20 -7.43
CA GLU A 57 30.00 5.18 -6.46
C GLU A 57 31.30 5.61 -5.76
N THR A 58 31.44 5.25 -4.48
CA THR A 58 32.69 5.43 -3.75
C THR A 58 33.19 4.07 -3.27
N GLU A 59 34.49 3.94 -3.03
CA GLU A 59 35.09 2.73 -2.45
C GLU A 59 35.09 2.75 -0.90
N LEU A 60 34.27 3.62 -0.30
CA LEU A 60 34.19 3.77 1.14
C LEU A 60 33.14 2.82 1.70
N ASP A 61 33.61 1.67 2.16
CA ASP A 61 32.76 0.66 2.81
C ASP A 61 32.24 1.15 4.16
N LEU A 62 31.04 0.71 4.50
CA LEU A 62 30.44 0.91 5.80
C LEU A 62 29.62 -0.33 6.16
N THR A 63 29.62 -0.67 7.45
CA THR A 63 28.72 -1.69 8.00
C THR A 63 27.97 -1.08 9.17
N ILE A 64 26.64 -1.16 9.12
CA ILE A 64 25.73 -0.66 10.15
C ILE A 64 25.03 -1.86 10.78
N LYS A 65 24.91 -1.85 12.11
CA LYS A 65 24.06 -2.79 12.84
C LYS A 65 22.65 -2.21 12.93
N ASP A 66 21.69 -2.85 12.27
CA ASP A 66 20.27 -2.49 12.33
C ASP A 66 19.49 -3.62 13.02
N GLY A 67 19.14 -3.39 14.28
CA GLY A 67 18.65 -4.42 15.19
C GLY A 67 19.68 -5.56 15.36
N ASN A 68 19.30 -6.77 14.95
CA ASN A 68 20.15 -7.97 15.00
C ASN A 68 20.87 -8.26 13.67
N LYS A 69 20.68 -7.43 12.63
CA LYS A 69 21.26 -7.63 11.31
C LYS A 69 22.43 -6.66 11.09
N ASN A 70 23.52 -7.16 10.52
CA ASN A 70 24.59 -6.33 9.99
C ASN A 70 24.30 -6.05 8.52
N ILE A 71 24.26 -4.78 8.15
CA ILE A 71 24.05 -4.32 6.78
C ILE A 71 25.35 -3.70 6.32
N SER A 72 26.00 -4.34 5.36
CA SER A 72 27.24 -3.87 4.74
C SER A 72 26.94 -3.27 3.37
N GLY A 73 27.70 -2.24 3.01
CA GLY A 73 27.57 -1.53 1.75
C GLY A 73 28.64 -0.45 1.62
N LYS A 74 28.41 0.51 0.73
CA LYS A 74 29.30 1.62 0.43
C LYS A 74 28.57 2.95 0.52
N TRP A 75 29.33 4.03 0.67
CA TRP A 75 28.80 5.36 0.40
C TRP A 75 28.63 5.58 -1.10
N VAL A 76 27.54 6.22 -1.49
CA VAL A 76 27.27 6.63 -2.87
C VAL A 76 26.72 8.04 -2.88
N GLU A 77 27.10 8.81 -3.89
CA GLU A 77 26.49 10.11 -4.15
C GLU A 77 25.22 9.90 -4.97
N ILE A 78 24.12 10.51 -4.55
CA ILE A 78 22.81 10.38 -5.18
C ILE A 78 22.26 11.72 -5.63
N GLN A 79 21.30 11.66 -6.54
CA GLN A 79 20.42 12.77 -6.89
C GLN A 79 18.96 12.28 -6.93
N GLU A 80 18.07 13.00 -6.27
CA GLU A 80 16.64 12.71 -6.29
C GLU A 80 16.03 12.98 -7.69
N ILE A 81 15.18 12.07 -8.18
CA ILE A 81 14.64 12.16 -9.56
C ILE A 81 13.60 13.28 -9.72
N ASN A 82 12.85 13.62 -8.67
CA ASN A 82 11.79 14.65 -8.72
C ASN A 82 11.90 15.66 -7.57
N GLY A 83 13.09 15.82 -7.02
CA GLY A 83 13.36 16.75 -5.94
C GLY A 83 14.73 17.38 -6.09
N SER A 84 15.12 18.18 -5.11
CA SER A 84 16.38 18.92 -5.12
C SER A 84 17.47 18.25 -4.30
N GLN A 85 17.18 17.14 -3.62
CA GLN A 85 18.13 16.52 -2.72
C GLN A 85 19.27 15.85 -3.50
N LYS A 86 20.50 16.24 -3.16
CA LYS A 86 21.75 15.68 -3.67
C LYS A 86 22.77 15.59 -2.54
N GLY A 87 23.58 14.53 -2.52
CA GLY A 87 24.60 14.30 -1.50
C GLY A 87 24.91 12.82 -1.33
N TYR A 88 25.59 12.45 -0.24
CA TYR A 88 26.02 11.08 0.02
C TYR A 88 25.04 10.34 0.92
N VAL A 89 24.77 9.08 0.57
CA VAL A 89 23.98 8.15 1.36
C VAL A 89 24.68 6.80 1.44
N PHE A 90 24.29 5.97 2.42
CA PHE A 90 24.76 4.59 2.53
C PHE A 90 23.89 3.67 1.67
N ASN A 91 24.48 3.03 0.66
CA ASN A 91 23.72 2.23 -0.32
C ASN A 91 23.16 0.91 0.23
N GLY A 92 23.57 0.48 1.42
CA GLY A 92 22.99 -0.69 2.10
C GLY A 92 21.49 -0.52 2.39
N PHE A 93 20.97 0.71 2.34
CA PHE A 93 19.55 1.03 2.42
C PHE A 93 18.94 1.48 1.08
N LEU A 94 19.58 1.15 -0.03
CA LEU A 94 19.01 1.33 -1.36
C LEU A 94 18.70 -0.03 -1.99
N THR A 95 17.72 -0.07 -2.87
CA THR A 95 17.35 -1.27 -3.63
C THR A 95 17.02 -0.93 -5.07
N SER A 96 17.31 -1.85 -5.99
CA SER A 96 16.82 -1.76 -7.37
C SER A 96 15.35 -2.20 -7.50
N ASN A 97 14.83 -2.94 -6.51
CA ASN A 97 13.44 -3.37 -6.53
C ASN A 97 12.53 -2.17 -6.32
N ARG A 98 11.56 -1.98 -7.23
CA ARG A 98 10.57 -0.93 -7.08
C ARG A 98 9.80 -1.14 -5.77
N LEU A 99 9.82 -0.15 -4.91
CA LEU A 99 9.08 -0.15 -3.65
C LEU A 99 7.70 0.47 -3.88
N SER A 100 6.66 -0.18 -3.33
CA SER A 100 5.32 0.40 -3.29
C SER A 100 5.28 1.57 -2.31
N LYS A 101 4.42 2.55 -2.59
CA LYS A 101 4.21 3.66 -1.65
C LYS A 101 3.68 3.13 -0.32
N ARG A 102 4.13 3.74 0.77
CA ARG A 102 3.57 3.51 2.11
C ARG A 102 2.54 4.57 2.42
N ILE A 103 1.35 4.14 2.81
CA ILE A 103 0.36 5.03 3.41
C ILE A 103 0.62 5.15 4.90
N GLU A 104 0.23 6.29 5.47
CA GLU A 104 0.14 6.48 6.91
C GLU A 104 -1.24 7.02 7.25
N ILE A 105 -1.99 6.27 8.05
CA ILE A 105 -3.32 6.63 8.53
C ILE A 105 -3.17 7.07 9.97
N LYS A 106 -3.47 8.34 10.26
CA LYS A 106 -3.26 8.91 11.60
C LYS A 106 -4.54 8.91 12.40
N PHE A 107 -4.51 8.33 13.59
CA PHE A 107 -5.49 8.54 14.65
C PHE A 107 -4.86 9.41 15.74
N LYS A 108 -5.67 9.87 16.70
CA LYS A 108 -5.17 10.65 17.84
C LYS A 108 -4.13 9.87 18.65
N ASP A 109 -4.35 8.57 18.82
CA ASP A 109 -3.63 7.74 19.78
C ASP A 109 -2.55 6.85 19.13
N PHE A 110 -2.60 6.66 17.81
CA PHE A 110 -1.63 5.88 17.03
C PHE A 110 -1.63 6.28 15.55
N SER A 111 -0.65 5.80 14.78
CA SER A 111 -0.73 5.75 13.33
C SER A 111 -0.51 4.34 12.80
N LEU A 112 -1.21 4.01 11.72
CA LEU A 112 -1.02 2.76 10.97
C LEU A 112 -0.23 3.06 9.70
N LYS A 113 0.80 2.25 9.43
CA LYS A 113 1.56 2.27 8.17
C LYS A 113 1.43 0.93 7.46
N MET A 114 1.23 0.99 6.15
CA MET A 114 1.11 -0.17 5.26
C MET A 114 1.65 0.20 3.88
N GLU A 115 2.23 -0.77 3.17
CA GLU A 115 2.54 -0.65 1.73
C GLU A 115 1.27 -0.90 0.91
N LEU A 116 0.72 0.17 0.35
CA LEU A 116 -0.52 0.13 -0.43
C LEU A 116 -0.60 1.37 -1.33
N GLU A 117 -0.94 1.22 -2.61
CA GLU A 117 -1.29 2.39 -3.42
C GLU A 117 -2.77 2.72 -3.29
N VAL A 118 -3.06 3.99 -3.01
CA VAL A 118 -4.41 4.49 -2.75
C VAL A 118 -4.72 5.75 -3.56
N TRP A 119 -6.00 6.02 -3.76
CA TRP A 119 -6.51 7.29 -4.26
C TRP A 119 -6.74 8.25 -3.09
N ASP A 120 -5.79 9.15 -2.84
CA ASP A 120 -5.93 10.19 -1.81
C ASP A 120 -5.58 11.59 -2.36
N LYS A 121 -6.33 12.03 -3.38
CA LYS A 121 -6.09 13.34 -4.03
C LYS A 121 -6.24 14.53 -3.07
N ASN A 122 -7.06 14.38 -2.04
CA ASN A 122 -7.38 15.43 -1.07
C ASN A 122 -6.54 15.34 0.22
N GLU A 123 -5.51 14.48 0.24
CA GLU A 123 -4.61 14.29 1.38
C GLU A 123 -5.37 14.00 2.69
N THR A 124 -6.48 13.29 2.59
CA THR A 124 -7.39 12.99 3.69
C THR A 124 -6.76 12.05 4.71
N LEU A 125 -5.88 11.13 4.28
CA LEU A 125 -5.22 10.19 5.18
C LEU A 125 -4.19 10.86 6.09
N TYR A 126 -3.65 12.02 5.68
CA TYR A 126 -2.74 12.81 6.50
C TYR A 126 -3.44 13.52 7.67
N LYS A 127 -4.76 13.69 7.60
CA LYS A 127 -5.57 14.25 8.68
C LYS A 127 -5.75 13.22 9.80
N VAL A 128 -5.90 13.71 11.02
CA VAL A 128 -6.21 12.86 12.17
C VAL A 128 -7.65 12.38 12.07
N GLN A 129 -7.81 11.07 11.92
CA GLN A 129 -9.07 10.36 11.86
C GLN A 129 -9.65 10.22 13.28
N LYS A 130 -10.99 10.20 13.38
CA LYS A 130 -11.69 10.04 14.65
C LYS A 130 -11.75 8.57 15.06
N ASP A 131 -12.80 7.88 14.64
CA ASP A 131 -13.06 6.47 14.96
C ASP A 131 -12.92 5.57 13.73
N THR A 132 -13.26 6.10 12.55
CA THR A 132 -13.16 5.41 11.27
C THR A 132 -12.29 6.18 10.29
N ALA A 133 -11.44 5.48 9.55
CA ALA A 133 -10.75 5.98 8.37
C ALA A 133 -11.27 5.25 7.13
N LYS A 134 -11.51 5.97 6.03
CA LYS A 134 -11.85 5.39 4.72
C LYS A 134 -10.66 5.51 3.79
N VAL A 135 -10.34 4.43 3.09
CA VAL A 135 -9.17 4.30 2.22
C VAL A 135 -9.63 3.77 0.87
N TYR A 136 -9.50 4.59 -0.18
CA TYR A 136 -9.84 4.18 -1.54
C TYR A 136 -8.65 3.49 -2.19
N VAL A 137 -8.71 2.18 -2.39
CA VAL A 137 -7.60 1.40 -2.95
C VAL A 137 -7.53 1.63 -4.47
N LYS A 138 -6.31 1.66 -5.02
CA LYS A 138 -6.16 1.76 -6.49
C LYS A 138 -6.53 0.46 -7.19
N LEU A 139 -6.94 0.58 -8.44
CA LEU A 139 -7.19 -0.58 -9.30
C LEU A 139 -5.95 -1.47 -9.41
N GLY A 140 -6.13 -2.78 -9.18
CA GLY A 140 -5.05 -3.78 -9.20
C GLY A 140 -4.22 -3.88 -7.91
N GLU A 141 -4.53 -3.10 -6.87
CA GLU A 141 -3.90 -3.21 -5.54
C GLU A 141 -4.82 -3.85 -4.52
N THR A 142 -4.24 -4.43 -3.46
CA THR A 142 -4.99 -5.06 -2.36
C THR A 142 -4.27 -4.85 -1.02
N PRO A 143 -5.01 -4.62 0.08
CA PRO A 143 -4.45 -4.62 1.43
C PRO A 143 -4.16 -6.02 1.97
N GLU A 144 -4.52 -7.10 1.26
CA GLU A 144 -4.33 -8.49 1.68
C GLU A 144 -2.85 -8.92 1.68
N GLY A 145 -2.46 -9.76 2.64
CA GLY A 145 -1.10 -10.29 2.75
C GLY A 145 -0.01 -9.22 3.03
N LYS A 146 -0.41 -8.01 3.40
CA LYS A 146 0.48 -6.87 3.65
C LYS A 146 0.83 -6.75 5.13
N LYS A 147 2.01 -6.20 5.38
CA LYS A 147 2.45 -5.85 6.72
C LYS A 147 1.78 -4.57 7.20
N ILE A 148 1.30 -4.62 8.43
CA ILE A 148 0.63 -3.53 9.14
C ILE A 148 1.50 -3.15 10.33
N LYS A 149 2.05 -1.94 10.28
CA LYS A 149 2.86 -1.39 11.37
C LYS A 149 2.05 -0.36 12.14
N ILE A 150 1.77 -0.63 13.41
CA ILE A 150 1.09 0.31 14.31
C ILE A 150 2.14 1.04 15.14
N LYS A 151 2.27 2.36 14.93
CA LYS A 151 3.09 3.24 15.78
C LYS A 151 2.21 3.86 16.85
N GLN A 152 2.49 3.54 18.10
CA GLN A 152 1.70 3.95 19.26
C GLN A 152 2.63 4.41 20.40
N SER A 153 2.09 5.07 21.42
CA SER A 153 2.90 5.63 22.51
C SER A 153 2.53 5.18 23.94
N LYS A 154 1.36 4.55 24.18
CA LYS A 154 0.78 4.43 25.54
C LYS A 154 -0.08 3.18 25.84
N PHE A 155 -0.36 2.30 24.88
CA PHE A 155 -1.23 1.13 25.11
C PHE A 155 -0.42 -0.11 25.47
N LYS A 156 -0.93 -0.87 26.45
CA LYS A 156 -0.31 -2.14 26.89
C LYS A 156 -0.62 -3.32 25.97
N LYS A 157 -1.75 -3.26 25.26
CA LYS A 157 -2.19 -4.31 24.34
C LYS A 157 -2.82 -3.70 23.10
N ILE A 158 -2.50 -4.30 21.95
CA ILE A 158 -3.10 -3.99 20.66
C ILE A 158 -3.56 -5.30 20.04
N GLU A 159 -4.81 -5.34 19.60
CA GLU A 159 -5.36 -6.45 18.84
C GLU A 159 -5.92 -5.91 17.53
N VAL A 160 -5.62 -6.60 16.43
CA VAL A 160 -6.13 -6.25 15.11
C VAL A 160 -6.97 -7.41 14.61
N PHE A 161 -8.15 -7.08 14.10
CA PHE A 161 -9.05 -8.04 13.48
C PHE A 161 -9.33 -7.59 12.05
N GLN A 162 -9.51 -8.54 11.15
CA GLN A 162 -9.86 -8.32 9.77
C GLN A 162 -11.18 -8.99 9.44
N ARG A 163 -11.98 -8.35 8.60
CA ARG A 163 -13.11 -8.98 7.91
C ARG A 163 -13.23 -8.38 6.52
N HIS A 164 -13.95 -9.05 5.64
CA HIS A 164 -14.33 -8.49 4.35
C HIS A 164 -15.85 -8.35 4.22
N GLU A 165 -16.24 -7.54 3.26
CA GLU A 165 -17.60 -7.36 2.82
C GLU A 165 -17.67 -7.62 1.32
N ASN A 166 -18.70 -8.37 0.92
CA ASN A 166 -19.01 -8.58 -0.48
C ASN A 166 -20.31 -7.84 -0.83
N SER A 167 -20.31 -7.24 -2.01
CA SER A 167 -21.46 -6.55 -2.60
C SER A 167 -21.77 -7.11 -3.98
N ILE A 168 -22.96 -6.83 -4.47
CA ILE A 168 -23.33 -7.16 -5.84
C ILE A 168 -22.85 -6.07 -6.78
N THR A 169 -22.35 -6.48 -7.94
CA THR A 169 -22.07 -5.62 -9.09
C THR A 169 -22.85 -6.11 -10.31
N ILE A 170 -23.41 -5.18 -11.07
CA ILE A 170 -24.02 -5.45 -12.37
C ILE A 170 -23.06 -4.97 -13.45
N MET A 171 -22.66 -5.86 -14.35
CA MET A 171 -21.63 -5.60 -15.36
C MET A 171 -22.17 -5.64 -16.78
N ASN A 172 -21.59 -4.84 -17.67
CA ASN A 172 -21.94 -4.84 -19.09
C ASN A 172 -20.72 -4.50 -19.96
N GLU A 173 -19.78 -5.45 -20.09
CA GLU A 173 -18.56 -5.30 -20.94
C GLU A 173 -17.81 -3.97 -20.75
N GLY A 174 -17.43 -3.65 -19.51
CA GLY A 174 -16.66 -2.45 -19.15
C GLY A 174 -17.34 -1.59 -18.09
N PRO A 175 -18.47 -0.93 -18.39
CA PRO A 175 -19.27 -0.28 -17.37
C PRO A 175 -19.81 -1.29 -16.36
N HIS A 176 -19.96 -0.81 -15.13
CA HIS A 176 -20.45 -1.55 -13.98
C HIS A 176 -21.33 -0.62 -13.12
N CYS A 177 -22.28 -1.21 -12.41
CA CYS A 177 -22.99 -0.57 -11.31
C CYS A 177 -22.81 -1.42 -10.06
N ASP A 178 -22.15 -0.85 -9.05
CA ASP A 178 -21.90 -1.53 -7.80
C ASP A 178 -22.92 -1.12 -6.74
N LEU A 179 -23.59 -2.12 -6.17
CA LEU A 179 -24.59 -1.96 -5.12
C LEU A 179 -23.90 -1.94 -3.74
N THR A 180 -22.94 -1.04 -3.53
CA THR A 180 -22.13 -0.94 -2.30
C THR A 180 -22.87 -0.36 -1.10
N GLU A 181 -24.11 0.08 -1.29
CA GLU A 181 -25.01 0.59 -0.23
C GLU A 181 -26.29 -0.25 -0.08
N TRP A 182 -26.39 -1.38 -0.79
CA TRP A 182 -27.53 -2.30 -0.71
C TRP A 182 -27.07 -3.70 -0.32
N LYS A 183 -27.48 -4.15 0.88
CA LYS A 183 -27.33 -5.51 1.43
C LYS A 183 -25.97 -6.15 1.18
N HIS A 184 -25.26 -6.53 2.24
CA HIS A 184 -23.93 -7.10 2.08
C HIS A 184 -23.82 -8.45 2.77
N TYR A 185 -22.87 -9.25 2.29
CA TYR A 185 -22.29 -10.29 3.11
C TYR A 185 -21.12 -9.70 3.90
N TYR A 186 -21.05 -10.05 5.18
CA TYR A 186 -19.92 -9.75 6.04
C TYR A 186 -19.32 -11.07 6.52
N SER A 187 -18.01 -11.23 6.36
CA SER A 187 -17.32 -12.31 7.05
C SER A 187 -17.27 -12.07 8.55
N ASP A 188 -17.01 -13.14 9.30
CA ASP A 188 -16.64 -13.03 10.69
C ASP A 188 -15.35 -12.20 10.84
N TRP A 189 -15.20 -11.56 12.01
CA TRP A 189 -13.96 -10.90 12.39
C TRP A 189 -12.92 -11.96 12.76
N LYS A 190 -11.84 -12.03 12.00
CA LYS A 190 -10.69 -12.89 12.28
C LYS A 190 -9.57 -12.07 12.91
N LYS A 191 -9.02 -12.54 14.02
CA LYS A 191 -7.88 -11.89 14.67
C LYS A 191 -6.62 -12.11 13.82
N LEU A 192 -5.85 -11.05 13.57
CA LEU A 192 -4.60 -11.10 12.84
C LEU A 192 -3.43 -11.51 13.75
N ASP A 193 -2.50 -12.24 13.17
CA ASP A 193 -1.26 -12.64 13.82
C ASP A 193 -0.28 -11.46 13.93
N PHE A 194 0.45 -11.42 15.05
CA PHE A 194 1.48 -10.43 15.30
C PHE A 194 2.87 -11.05 15.11
N ASP A 195 3.63 -10.51 14.17
CA ASP A 195 5.03 -10.85 13.94
C ASP A 195 5.92 -10.08 14.94
N LEU A 196 6.46 -10.82 15.92
CA LEU A 196 7.37 -10.31 16.95
C LEU A 196 8.74 -9.89 16.39
N THR A 197 9.14 -10.37 15.21
CA THR A 197 10.46 -10.08 14.64
C THR A 197 10.50 -8.71 13.97
N GLU A 198 9.41 -8.36 13.29
CA GLU A 198 9.27 -7.07 12.60
C GLU A 198 8.38 -6.07 13.35
N TYR A 199 7.74 -6.52 14.44
CA TYR A 199 6.75 -5.77 15.21
C TYR A 199 5.60 -5.25 14.34
N THR A 200 5.02 -6.16 13.56
CA THR A 200 3.95 -5.87 12.59
C THR A 200 2.84 -6.92 12.66
N PHE A 201 1.61 -6.55 12.31
CA PHE A 201 0.58 -7.53 11.97
C PHE A 201 0.67 -7.89 10.49
N ILE A 202 0.16 -9.05 10.11
CA ILE A 202 0.04 -9.47 8.71
C ILE A 202 -1.44 -9.59 8.39
N SER A 203 -1.92 -8.87 7.36
CA SER A 203 -3.30 -9.03 6.90
C SER A 203 -3.52 -10.39 6.25
N ASP A 204 -4.70 -10.95 6.47
CA ASP A 204 -5.11 -12.18 5.82
C ASP A 204 -5.36 -11.94 4.33
N SER A 205 -5.22 -13.01 3.54
CA SER A 205 -5.68 -13.09 2.16
C SER A 205 -6.92 -13.97 2.08
N TYR A 206 -7.78 -13.67 1.11
CA TYR A 206 -9.02 -14.40 0.88
C TYR A 206 -8.94 -15.24 -0.39
N GLU A 207 -9.65 -16.37 -0.39
CA GLU A 207 -9.80 -17.18 -1.59
C GLU A 207 -10.92 -16.64 -2.48
N ARG A 208 -10.91 -17.04 -3.76
CA ARG A 208 -11.95 -16.63 -4.72
C ARG A 208 -13.36 -16.91 -4.19
N ASP A 209 -13.56 -18.11 -3.65
CA ASP A 209 -14.85 -18.54 -3.10
C ASP A 209 -15.31 -17.67 -1.92
N ASP A 210 -14.39 -17.03 -1.18
CA ASP A 210 -14.76 -16.10 -0.11
C ASP A 210 -15.37 -14.81 -0.67
N SER A 211 -14.91 -14.36 -1.85
CA SER A 211 -15.39 -13.15 -2.52
C SER A 211 -16.73 -13.32 -3.23
N GLU A 212 -17.16 -14.56 -3.50
CA GLU A 212 -18.41 -14.85 -4.21
C GLU A 212 -19.58 -15.15 -3.24
N LYS A 213 -19.31 -15.19 -1.93
CA LYS A 213 -20.31 -15.41 -0.86
C LYS A 213 -21.24 -14.21 -0.73
N PHE A 214 -22.53 -14.50 -0.63
CA PHE A 214 -23.56 -13.49 -0.38
C PHE A 214 -24.66 -14.02 0.54
N ILE A 215 -25.41 -13.11 1.16
CA ILE A 215 -26.61 -13.49 1.92
C ILE A 215 -27.73 -13.93 0.98
N ASP A 216 -28.61 -14.81 1.45
CA ASP A 216 -29.79 -15.18 0.68
C ASP A 216 -30.74 -13.98 0.54
N VAL A 217 -31.16 -13.69 -0.70
CA VAL A 217 -32.01 -12.54 -1.02
C VAL A 217 -33.02 -12.89 -2.10
N ASN A 218 -34.18 -12.22 -2.04
CA ASN A 218 -35.17 -12.30 -3.10
C ASN A 218 -34.67 -11.56 -4.35
N ILE A 219 -34.67 -12.22 -5.50
CA ILE A 219 -34.22 -11.65 -6.77
C ILE A 219 -35.07 -10.45 -7.21
N ASN A 220 -36.35 -10.39 -6.84
CA ASN A 220 -37.17 -9.21 -7.12
C ASN A 220 -36.76 -8.00 -6.27
N ASP A 221 -36.20 -8.22 -5.07
CA ASP A 221 -35.64 -7.13 -4.27
C ASP A 221 -34.34 -6.60 -4.90
N LEU A 222 -33.50 -7.49 -5.43
CA LEU A 222 -32.32 -7.09 -6.21
C LEU A 222 -32.72 -6.25 -7.42
N LYS A 223 -33.72 -6.71 -8.20
CA LYS A 223 -34.22 -5.96 -9.37
C LYS A 223 -34.68 -4.54 -9.01
N LYS A 224 -35.39 -4.39 -7.89
CA LYS A 224 -35.81 -3.06 -7.37
C LYS A 224 -34.62 -2.22 -6.91
N ALA A 225 -33.61 -2.84 -6.30
CA ALA A 225 -32.41 -2.13 -5.87
C ALA A 225 -31.64 -1.58 -7.08
N VAL A 226 -31.46 -2.39 -8.13
CA VAL A 226 -30.84 -1.95 -9.39
C VAL A 226 -31.64 -0.84 -10.05
N GLU A 227 -32.98 -0.92 -10.07
CA GLU A 227 -33.82 0.17 -10.58
C GLU A 227 -33.62 1.48 -9.81
N LYS A 228 -33.51 1.39 -8.48
CA LYS A 228 -33.37 2.56 -7.61
C LYS A 228 -31.97 3.18 -7.63
N GLU A 229 -30.93 2.36 -7.57
CA GLU A 229 -29.54 2.79 -7.32
C GLU A 229 -28.76 2.96 -8.62
N CYS A 230 -28.97 2.08 -9.60
CA CYS A 230 -28.30 2.14 -10.89
C CYS A 230 -29.12 2.92 -11.93
N GLY A 231 -30.43 2.67 -11.98
CA GLY A 231 -31.34 3.22 -12.99
C GLY A 231 -30.91 2.92 -14.43
N GLY A 232 -31.40 3.73 -15.38
CA GLY A 232 -30.99 3.63 -16.78
C GLY A 232 -31.31 2.27 -17.42
N TYR A 233 -30.33 1.68 -18.12
CA TYR A 233 -30.49 0.39 -18.81
C TYR A 233 -30.23 -0.83 -17.91
N TRP A 234 -29.72 -0.62 -16.69
CA TRP A 234 -29.33 -1.70 -15.79
C TRP A 234 -30.47 -2.66 -15.40
N PRO A 235 -31.70 -2.19 -15.12
CA PRO A 235 -32.81 -3.09 -14.76
C PRO A 235 -33.19 -4.05 -15.89
N GLU A 236 -33.10 -3.60 -17.15
CA GLU A 236 -33.42 -4.42 -18.32
C GLU A 236 -32.40 -5.53 -18.51
N LEU A 237 -31.12 -5.27 -18.24
CA LEU A 237 -30.04 -6.26 -18.34
C LEU A 237 -30.23 -7.44 -17.38
N ILE A 238 -30.80 -7.19 -16.20
CA ILE A 238 -30.96 -8.22 -15.18
C ILE A 238 -32.37 -8.80 -15.12
N LYS A 239 -33.26 -8.47 -16.06
CA LYS A 239 -34.68 -8.85 -15.97
C LYS A 239 -34.89 -10.37 -15.88
N ASP A 240 -33.99 -11.15 -16.48
CA ASP A 240 -34.11 -12.60 -16.60
C ASP A 240 -33.24 -13.39 -15.60
N ILE A 241 -32.43 -12.70 -14.78
CA ILE A 241 -31.59 -13.39 -13.78
C ILE A 241 -32.45 -14.10 -12.74
N LYS A 242 -31.92 -15.20 -12.24
CA LYS A 242 -32.51 -16.08 -11.22
C LYS A 242 -31.64 -16.20 -9.98
N SER A 243 -30.40 -15.73 -10.03
CA SER A 243 -29.50 -15.69 -8.86
C SER A 243 -28.66 -14.40 -8.85
N VAL A 244 -28.07 -14.08 -7.70
CA VAL A 244 -27.17 -12.93 -7.53
C VAL A 244 -25.82 -13.12 -8.23
N ASN A 245 -25.44 -14.37 -8.48
CA ASN A 245 -24.20 -14.79 -9.15
C ASN A 245 -24.51 -15.36 -10.55
N GLU A 246 -25.29 -14.63 -11.33
CA GLU A 246 -25.64 -14.97 -12.71
C GLU A 246 -25.46 -13.73 -13.58
N TYR A 247 -24.60 -13.84 -14.59
CA TYR A 247 -24.33 -12.73 -15.51
C TYR A 247 -25.65 -12.15 -16.06
N PRO A 248 -25.85 -10.81 -16.03
CA PRO A 248 -24.85 -9.77 -15.77
C PRO A 248 -24.64 -9.36 -14.30
N SER A 249 -25.20 -10.11 -13.34
CA SER A 249 -24.97 -9.91 -11.90
C SER A 249 -23.82 -10.79 -11.40
N ALA A 250 -22.98 -10.24 -10.52
CA ALA A 250 -21.98 -11.01 -9.77
C ALA A 250 -21.81 -10.45 -8.36
N VAL A 251 -21.25 -11.26 -7.48
CA VAL A 251 -20.83 -10.86 -6.14
C VAL A 251 -19.31 -10.78 -6.13
N SER A 252 -18.78 -9.70 -5.57
CA SER A 252 -17.35 -9.52 -5.36
C SER A 252 -17.07 -8.75 -4.08
N MET A 253 -15.82 -8.78 -3.65
CA MET A 253 -15.37 -8.07 -2.46
C MET A 253 -15.39 -6.56 -2.70
N SER A 254 -16.23 -5.85 -1.95
CA SER A 254 -16.37 -4.40 -2.02
C SER A 254 -15.46 -3.69 -1.01
N ARG A 255 -15.27 -4.29 0.17
CA ARG A 255 -14.53 -3.66 1.26
C ARG A 255 -13.75 -4.69 2.08
N ILE A 256 -12.57 -4.28 2.54
CA ILE A 256 -11.85 -4.96 3.63
C ILE A 256 -11.82 -4.02 4.83
N TYR A 257 -12.06 -4.56 6.02
CA TYR A 257 -12.04 -3.80 7.26
C TYR A 257 -10.93 -4.29 8.17
N LEU A 258 -10.23 -3.34 8.79
CA LEU A 258 -9.44 -3.60 9.98
C LEU A 258 -10.12 -2.98 11.19
N LYS A 259 -10.29 -3.77 12.25
CA LYS A 259 -10.70 -3.33 13.57
C LYS A 259 -9.49 -3.39 14.50
N ILE A 260 -9.18 -2.26 15.11
CA ILE A 260 -8.03 -2.11 16.00
C ILE A 260 -8.57 -1.84 17.41
N LEU A 261 -8.32 -2.78 18.31
CA LEU A 261 -8.63 -2.66 19.73
C LEU A 261 -7.35 -2.27 20.48
N LEU A 262 -7.41 -1.17 21.22
CA LEU A 262 -6.30 -0.66 22.00
C LEU A 262 -6.70 -0.66 23.47
N THR A 263 -5.98 -1.42 24.29
CA THR A 263 -6.23 -1.51 25.73
C THR A 263 -5.19 -0.69 26.48
N ASP A 264 -5.66 0.24 27.32
CA ASP A 264 -4.79 1.07 28.16
C ASP A 264 -4.43 0.37 29.48
N GLU A 265 -3.63 1.03 30.31
CA GLU A 265 -3.20 0.49 31.61
C GLU A 265 -4.38 0.15 32.55
N ASN A 266 -5.49 0.88 32.44
CA ASN A 266 -6.69 0.71 33.26
C ASN A 266 -7.69 -0.30 32.67
N ASP A 267 -7.27 -1.08 31.67
CA ASP A 267 -8.12 -2.04 30.94
C ASP A 267 -9.28 -1.39 30.16
N SER A 268 -9.24 -0.08 29.93
CA SER A 268 -10.17 0.59 29.04
C SER A 268 -9.80 0.28 27.59
N VAL A 269 -10.81 -0.10 26.80
CA VAL A 269 -10.64 -0.46 25.39
C VAL A 269 -11.21 0.62 24.50
N ILE A 270 -10.41 1.12 23.57
CA ILE A 270 -10.88 1.93 22.45
C ILE A 270 -10.86 1.11 21.16
N GLU A 271 -11.89 1.27 20.34
CA GLU A 271 -12.01 0.63 19.03
C GLU A 271 -11.83 1.68 17.93
N LYS A 272 -11.03 1.34 16.90
CA LYS A 272 -10.95 2.08 15.64
C LYS A 272 -11.17 1.17 14.45
N ILE A 273 -11.76 1.70 13.39
CA ILE A 273 -12.02 1.00 12.14
C ILE A 273 -11.25 1.66 11.00
N ILE A 274 -10.68 0.85 10.12
CA ILE A 274 -10.16 1.29 8.83
C ILE A 274 -10.90 0.50 7.77
N GLU A 275 -11.58 1.20 6.88
CA GLU A 275 -12.34 0.67 5.76
C GLU A 275 -11.54 0.88 4.49
N PHE A 276 -11.10 -0.21 3.86
CA PHE A 276 -10.49 -0.22 2.55
C PHE A 276 -11.58 -0.48 1.51
N GLU A 277 -11.92 0.53 0.72
CA GLU A 277 -12.83 0.40 -0.41
C GLU A 277 -12.07 -0.18 -1.61
N ILE A 278 -12.50 -1.36 -2.05
CA ILE A 278 -11.87 -2.13 -3.12
C ILE A 278 -12.63 -1.85 -4.43
N PRO A 279 -11.96 -1.40 -5.50
CA PRO A 279 -12.59 -1.25 -6.80
C PRO A 279 -13.19 -2.58 -7.28
N MET A 280 -14.49 -2.58 -7.56
CA MET A 280 -15.22 -3.74 -8.06
C MET A 280 -15.22 -3.70 -9.59
N GLY A 281 -14.46 -4.56 -10.24
CA GLY A 281 -14.33 -4.58 -11.71
C GLY A 281 -12.91 -4.91 -12.16
N CYS A 282 -12.79 -5.59 -13.29
CA CYS A 282 -11.51 -5.96 -13.91
C CYS A 282 -10.93 -4.84 -14.77
#